data_AF-A0A7X6V6W3-F1
#
_entry.id   AF-A0A7X6V6W3-F1
#
_cell.length_a   1.000
_cell.length_b   1.000
_cell.length_c   1.000
_cell.angle_alpha   90.00
_cell.angle_beta   90.00
_cell.angle_gamma   90.00
#
_symmetry.space_group_name_H-M   'P 1'
#
loop_
_entity.id
_entity.type
_entity.pdbx_description
1 polymer ?
#
loop_
_entity_poly.entity_id
_entity_poly.type
_entity_poly.pdbx_seq_one_letter_code
_entity_poly.pdbx_strand_id
1 'polypeptide(L)'
;MTKEIMTSCCICGRDLPNRYAMAGRCQEPGCENAFCALHWRTGNQHCREHGWRDGALCESADTHAMTSEEEHSAQQEETKMSTPEQNKAGESRIREWARTHLTARQARKIMQSTVDFATKAGRSAGSLVSRLRNEKSPEDMLRAIDDALESNRARRLPLAERVENLYKTIVTRRKVYESAPPSRRKILEMELRNLMAEYKGAERELETFYENEHSLNVVRGRLLELMAHGMRQLHEQTVDKLIDDIEEAVESADGVQGAVRDLDKSGRRREREGDMESFEAELAGFGELPEEEMPEITEVPQPTETEPVAQPEEEEGLGVGD
;
A
#
# COMPACT_ATOMS: atom_id res chain seq x y z
N MET A 1 16.44 -23.87 13.96
CA MET A 1 16.32 -22.41 13.85
C MET A 1 16.97 -21.99 12.55
N THR A 2 16.25 -22.16 11.44
CA THR A 2 16.63 -21.63 10.14
C THR A 2 16.55 -20.10 10.22
N LYS A 3 17.63 -19.44 9.81
CA LYS A 3 17.73 -17.98 9.82
C LYS A 3 16.83 -17.49 8.69
N GLU A 4 15.64 -16.98 8.99
CA GLU A 4 14.81 -16.30 7.99
C GLU A 4 15.67 -15.22 7.32
N ILE A 5 15.88 -15.37 6.01
CA ILE A 5 16.60 -14.37 5.22
C ILE A 5 15.61 -13.23 5.02
N MET A 6 15.61 -12.26 5.93
CA MET A 6 14.84 -11.04 5.77
C MET A 6 15.35 -10.29 4.54
N THR A 7 14.55 -10.31 3.48
CA THR A 7 14.78 -9.49 2.29
C THR A 7 14.48 -8.03 2.61
N SER A 8 15.34 -7.11 2.21
CA SER A 8 15.10 -5.66 2.34
C SER A 8 14.95 -5.01 0.97
N CYS A 9 14.26 -3.88 0.90
CA CYS A 9 14.12 -3.11 -0.32
C CYS A 9 15.48 -2.53 -0.72
N CYS A 10 15.95 -2.82 -1.93
CA CYS A 10 17.27 -2.35 -2.39
C CYS A 10 17.39 -0.82 -2.52
N ILE A 11 16.27 -0.08 -2.66
CA ILE A 11 16.29 1.38 -2.76
C ILE A 11 16.26 2.04 -1.37
N CYS A 12 15.32 1.68 -0.51
CA CYS A 12 15.15 2.37 0.77
C CYS A 12 15.69 1.62 2.00
N GLY A 13 16.24 0.41 1.81
CA GLY A 13 16.76 -0.43 2.89
C GLY A 13 15.72 -0.93 3.88
N ARG A 14 14.43 -0.67 3.64
CA ARG A 14 13.34 -1.09 4.53
C ARG A 14 13.19 -2.61 4.45
N ASP A 15 13.15 -3.27 5.61
CA ASP A 15 12.86 -4.70 5.70
C ASP A 15 11.51 -5.02 5.06
N LEU A 16 11.50 -6.08 4.25
CA LEU A 16 10.33 -6.62 3.57
C LEU A 16 9.99 -7.94 4.27
N PRO A 17 9.21 -7.88 5.37
CA PRO A 17 9.00 -9.04 6.23
C PRO A 17 8.20 -10.16 5.56
N ASN A 18 7.50 -9.85 4.46
CA ASN A 18 6.75 -10.83 3.71
C ASN A 18 6.69 -10.47 2.21
N ARG A 19 6.16 -11.40 1.42
CA ARG A 19 6.00 -11.25 -0.04
C ARG A 19 5.06 -10.13 -0.48
N TYR A 20 4.17 -9.63 0.40
CA TYR A 20 3.28 -8.50 0.09
C TYR A 20 3.94 -7.15 0.30
N ALA A 21 4.95 -7.10 1.17
CA ALA A 21 5.83 -5.94 1.27
C ALA A 21 6.71 -5.81 0.01
N MET A 22 6.97 -6.93 -0.67
CA MET A 22 7.71 -7.00 -1.94
C MET A 22 6.76 -6.80 -3.12
N ALA A 23 6.85 -5.67 -3.82
CA ALA A 23 6.06 -5.46 -5.03
C ALA A 23 6.67 -6.12 -6.28
N GLY A 24 7.94 -6.50 -6.20
CA GLY A 24 8.58 -7.30 -7.24
C GLY A 24 10.09 -7.41 -7.04
N ARG A 25 10.72 -8.16 -7.93
CA ARG A 25 12.18 -8.32 -8.03
C ARG A 25 12.70 -7.78 -9.36
N CYS A 26 13.96 -7.40 -9.39
CA CYS A 26 14.58 -6.92 -10.62
C CYS A 26 14.35 -7.90 -11.79
N GLN A 27 14.05 -7.37 -12.98
CA GLN A 27 13.79 -8.18 -14.18
C GLN A 27 15.06 -8.53 -14.98
N GLU A 28 16.25 -8.04 -14.57
CA GLU A 28 17.51 -8.36 -15.27
C GLU A 28 18.00 -9.78 -14.93
N PRO A 29 18.47 -10.56 -15.92
CA PRO A 29 18.94 -11.92 -15.69
C PRO A 29 20.10 -11.95 -14.68
N GLY A 30 19.88 -12.58 -13.52
CA GLY A 30 20.87 -12.72 -12.45
C GLY A 30 20.77 -11.70 -11.31
N CYS A 31 19.83 -10.75 -11.37
CA CYS A 31 19.60 -9.79 -10.29
C CYS A 31 18.36 -10.16 -9.46
N GLU A 32 18.54 -10.58 -8.21
CA GLU A 32 17.44 -11.02 -7.33
C GLU A 32 16.93 -9.94 -6.36
N ASN A 33 17.36 -8.69 -6.53
CA ASN A 33 17.04 -7.61 -5.60
C ASN A 33 15.55 -7.31 -5.54
N ALA A 34 15.06 -7.14 -4.30
CA ALA A 34 13.64 -6.91 -4.00
C ALA A 34 13.33 -5.41 -3.87
N PHE A 35 12.12 -5.03 -4.25
CA PHE A 35 11.62 -3.65 -4.13
C PHE A 35 10.33 -3.62 -3.32
N CYS A 36 10.15 -2.58 -2.50
CA CYS A 36 8.85 -2.32 -1.89
C CYS A 36 7.87 -1.71 -2.90
N ALA A 37 6.57 -1.75 -2.59
CA ALA A 37 5.51 -1.17 -3.42
C ALA A 37 5.77 0.28 -3.85
N LEU A 38 6.36 1.09 -2.98
CA LEU A 38 6.66 2.49 -3.26
C LEU A 38 7.76 2.68 -4.32
N HIS A 39 8.75 1.79 -4.35
CA HIS A 39 9.95 1.94 -5.17
C HIS A 39 9.99 1.00 -6.38
N TRP A 40 9.01 0.11 -6.53
CA TRP A 40 8.97 -0.84 -7.64
C TRP A 40 8.90 -0.13 -9.00
N ARG A 41 8.01 0.85 -9.17
CA ARG A 41 7.82 1.55 -10.44
C ARG A 41 9.02 2.42 -10.84
N THR A 42 9.76 2.94 -9.86
CA THR A 42 10.95 3.79 -10.07
C THR A 42 12.24 2.98 -10.16
N GLY A 43 12.34 1.86 -9.46
CA GLY A 43 13.54 1.02 -9.42
C GLY A 43 13.64 -0.03 -10.53
N ASN A 44 12.50 -0.45 -11.08
CA ASN A 44 12.44 -1.51 -12.09
C ASN A 44 12.27 -0.96 -13.51
N GLN A 45 13.24 -0.19 -14.01
CA GLN A 45 13.22 0.28 -15.41
C GLN A 45 14.52 -0.05 -16.16
N HIS A 46 14.92 -1.33 -16.06
CA HIS A 46 16.01 -1.96 -16.83
C HIS A 46 17.41 -1.71 -16.26
N CYS A 47 17.57 -2.20 -15.04
CA CYS A 47 18.82 -2.46 -14.33
C CYS A 47 20.11 -2.45 -15.20
N ARG A 48 21.08 -1.68 -14.70
CA ARG A 48 22.46 -2.12 -14.53
C ARG A 48 22.78 -1.69 -13.09
N GLU A 49 22.19 -2.49 -12.21
CA GLU A 49 22.05 -2.44 -10.75
C GLU A 49 21.32 -1.22 -10.14
N HIS A 50 20.11 -0.97 -10.66
CA HIS A 50 19.03 -0.14 -10.06
C HIS A 50 19.11 1.38 -10.25
N GLY A 51 19.76 1.85 -11.33
CA GLY A 51 19.61 3.23 -11.82
C GLY A 51 20.49 3.59 -13.03
N TRP A 52 20.45 2.79 -14.11
CA TRP A 52 21.31 3.00 -15.29
C TRP A 52 21.08 4.37 -15.99
N ARG A 53 22.22 4.97 -16.40
CA ARG A 53 22.48 6.37 -16.79
C ARG A 53 22.91 6.52 -18.27
N ASP A 54 22.98 7.79 -18.70
CA ASP A 54 23.52 8.39 -19.94
C ASP A 54 22.67 8.29 -21.21
N GLY A 55 21.73 9.23 -21.35
CA GLY A 55 20.99 9.42 -22.60
C GLY A 55 19.63 10.08 -22.42
N ALA A 56 19.60 11.28 -21.84
CA ALA A 56 18.47 12.19 -22.05
C ALA A 56 18.46 12.65 -23.52
N LEU A 57 18.04 11.76 -24.42
CA LEU A 57 17.58 12.15 -25.76
C LEU A 57 16.12 12.58 -25.62
N CYS A 58 15.93 13.83 -25.21
CA CYS A 58 14.89 14.65 -25.77
C CYS A 58 15.61 15.67 -26.65
N GLU A 59 15.93 15.25 -27.88
CA GLU A 59 16.25 16.16 -28.97
C GLU A 59 14.98 16.97 -29.26
N SER A 60 14.97 18.22 -28.78
CA SER A 60 14.28 19.29 -29.48
C SER A 60 15.32 20.35 -29.85
N ALA A 61 15.30 20.68 -31.13
CA ALA A 61 16.32 21.40 -31.86
C ALA A 61 16.46 22.87 -31.43
N ASP A 62 17.65 23.39 -31.75
CA ASP A 62 17.98 24.79 -32.03
C ASP A 62 18.11 25.76 -30.83
N THR A 63 19.35 26.00 -30.38
CA THR A 63 20.18 27.12 -30.87
C THR A 63 21.38 27.42 -29.95
N HIS A 64 22.45 27.91 -30.59
CA HIS A 64 23.62 28.61 -30.07
C HIS A 64 24.79 27.81 -29.47
N ALA A 65 25.74 27.55 -30.37
CA ALA A 65 27.16 27.53 -30.10
C ALA A 65 27.63 28.75 -29.30
N MET A 66 28.49 28.53 -28.29
CA MET A 66 29.78 29.20 -28.07
C MET A 66 30.41 28.70 -26.74
N THR A 67 31.52 27.97 -26.89
CA THR A 67 32.76 28.08 -26.09
C THR A 67 32.69 28.24 -24.57
N SER A 68 33.10 27.20 -23.84
CA SER A 68 34.26 27.25 -22.92
C SER A 68 34.41 25.88 -22.23
N GLU A 69 35.42 25.13 -22.65
CA GLU A 69 36.00 24.03 -21.89
C GLU A 69 36.70 24.59 -20.64
N GLU A 70 36.84 23.77 -19.61
CA GLU A 70 37.53 24.02 -18.33
C GLU A 70 36.73 24.75 -17.23
N GLU A 71 35.83 24.03 -16.54
CA GLU A 71 35.56 24.16 -15.09
C GLU A 71 34.39 23.25 -14.60
N HIS A 72 34.46 21.92 -14.81
CA HIS A 72 33.46 20.99 -14.21
C HIS A 72 34.08 19.67 -13.73
N SER A 73 35.17 19.75 -12.95
CA SER A 73 35.85 18.56 -12.38
C SER A 73 35.85 18.51 -10.85
N ALA A 74 34.82 19.04 -10.17
CA ALA A 74 34.79 19.04 -8.70
C ALA A 74 33.39 18.93 -8.04
N GLN A 75 32.34 18.49 -8.74
CA GLN A 75 30.99 18.37 -8.16
C GLN A 75 30.30 17.01 -8.38
N GLN A 76 31.08 15.96 -8.66
CA GLN A 76 30.60 14.57 -8.54
C GLN A 76 31.09 13.96 -7.21
N GLU A 77 30.83 14.63 -6.09
CA GLU A 77 30.80 13.92 -4.81
C GLU A 77 29.47 13.17 -4.72
N GLU A 78 29.56 11.88 -5.04
CA GLU A 78 28.75 10.78 -4.51
C GLU A 78 27.48 11.20 -3.75
N THR A 79 26.33 11.12 -4.41
CA THR A 79 25.02 10.97 -3.76
C THR A 79 24.99 9.65 -3.00
N LYS A 80 25.68 9.60 -1.86
CA LYS A 80 25.51 8.55 -0.87
C LYS A 80 24.09 8.69 -0.33
N MET A 81 23.30 7.65 -0.51
CA MET A 81 21.95 7.56 0.03
C MET A 81 21.99 7.89 1.52
N SER A 82 21.33 8.98 1.92
CA SER A 82 21.29 9.42 3.31
C SER A 82 20.75 8.31 4.19
N THR A 83 21.48 7.95 5.25
CA THR A 83 21.01 6.92 6.18
C THR A 83 19.74 7.41 6.92
N PRO A 84 18.88 6.50 7.41
CA PRO A 84 17.71 6.89 8.20
C PRO A 84 18.05 7.80 9.39
N GLU A 85 19.24 7.61 9.98
CA GLU A 85 19.77 8.44 11.06
C GLU A 85 20.13 9.85 10.59
N GLN A 86 20.75 9.98 9.41
CA GLN A 86 21.04 11.27 8.79
C GLN A 86 19.77 12.05 8.44
N ASN A 87 18.72 11.35 7.97
CA ASN A 87 17.42 11.98 7.69
C ASN A 87 16.76 12.52 8.97
N LYS A 88 16.75 11.73 10.06
CA LYS A 88 16.25 12.18 11.37
C LYS A 88 17.04 13.36 11.93
N ALA A 89 18.36 13.37 11.75
CA ALA A 89 19.21 14.48 12.15
C ALA A 89 18.91 15.75 11.33
N GLY A 90 18.71 15.62 10.01
CA GLY A 90 18.30 16.71 9.13
C GLY A 90 16.96 17.31 9.54
N GLU A 91 15.95 16.47 9.80
CA GLU A 91 14.63 16.92 10.25
C GLU A 91 14.68 17.64 11.59
N SER A 92 15.49 17.14 12.54
CA SER A 92 15.66 17.77 13.85
C SER A 92 16.26 19.17 13.73
N ARG A 93 17.25 19.33 12.84
CA ARG A 93 17.84 20.65 12.52
C ARG A 93 16.83 21.59 11.88
N ILE A 94 16.01 21.11 10.96
CA ILE A 94 14.93 21.91 10.33
C ILE A 94 13.94 22.40 11.40
N ARG A 95 13.52 21.53 12.32
CA ARG A 95 12.60 21.89 13.41
C ARG A 95 13.21 22.95 14.33
N GLU A 96 14.45 22.74 14.76
CA GLU A 96 15.17 23.69 15.64
C GLU A 96 15.40 25.06 14.97
N TRP A 97 15.78 25.04 13.68
CA TRP A 97 15.92 26.26 12.88
C TRP A 97 14.58 26.99 12.76
N ALA A 98 13.51 26.27 12.44
CA ALA A 98 12.17 26.82 12.28
C ALA A 98 11.67 27.51 13.56
N ARG A 99 11.91 26.93 14.74
CA ARG A 99 11.57 27.55 16.03
C ARG A 99 12.23 28.91 16.26
N THR A 100 13.48 29.05 15.83
CA THR A 100 14.32 30.21 16.13
C THR A 100 14.25 31.29 15.06
N HIS A 101 13.90 30.93 13.82
CA HIS A 101 14.00 31.82 12.66
C HIS A 101 12.66 32.14 11.98
N LEU A 102 11.59 31.38 12.21
CA LEU A 102 10.29 31.71 11.62
C LEU A 102 9.58 32.82 12.41
N THR A 103 9.21 33.89 11.70
CA THR A 103 8.27 34.88 12.24
C THR A 103 6.86 34.30 12.32
N ALA A 104 6.03 34.82 13.22
CA ALA A 104 4.62 34.40 13.35
C ALA A 104 3.79 34.58 12.06
N ARG A 105 4.20 35.49 11.17
CA ARG A 105 3.59 35.65 9.84
C ARG A 105 4.01 34.53 8.88
N GLN A 106 5.30 34.18 8.85
CA GLN A 106 5.79 33.07 8.03
C GLN A 106 5.20 31.74 8.49
N ALA A 107 5.18 31.49 9.81
CA ALA A 107 4.57 30.29 10.37
C ALA A 107 3.12 30.12 9.92
N ARG A 108 2.28 31.16 10.06
CA ARG A 108 0.88 31.11 9.59
C ARG A 108 0.77 30.84 8.08
N LYS A 109 1.63 31.43 7.25
CA LYS A 109 1.61 31.19 5.80
C LYS A 109 2.02 29.75 5.44
N ILE A 110 3.03 29.21 6.12
CA ILE A 110 3.45 27.80 5.96
C ILE A 110 2.31 26.86 6.36
N MET A 111 1.67 27.12 7.51
CA MET A 111 0.55 26.31 7.98
C MET A 111 -0.63 26.34 7.00
N GLN A 112 -1.01 27.53 6.53
CA GLN A 112 -2.08 27.67 5.53
C GLN A 112 -1.74 26.93 4.23
N SER A 113 -0.54 27.14 3.68
CA SER A 113 -0.10 26.46 2.46
C SER A 113 -0.08 24.94 2.61
N THR A 114 0.27 24.44 3.80
CA THR A 114 0.25 23.01 4.10
C THR A 114 -1.17 22.47 4.19
N VAL A 115 -2.11 23.21 4.76
CA VAL A 115 -3.55 22.86 4.79
C VAL A 115 -4.12 22.85 3.37
N ASP A 116 -3.79 23.83 2.55
CA ASP A 116 -4.24 23.91 1.16
C ASP A 116 -3.69 22.74 0.36
N PHE A 117 -2.40 22.44 0.52
CA PHE A 117 -1.76 21.29 -0.10
C PHE A 117 -2.39 19.96 0.36
N ALA A 118 -2.63 19.79 1.65
CA ALA A 118 -3.31 18.59 2.19
C ALA A 118 -4.76 18.47 1.66
N THR A 119 -5.44 19.59 1.39
CA THR A 119 -6.78 19.58 0.79
C THR A 119 -6.73 19.11 -0.66
N LYS A 120 -5.68 19.47 -1.41
CA LYS A 120 -5.45 19.06 -2.80
C LYS A 120 -4.94 17.62 -2.94
N ALA A 121 -4.24 17.09 -1.93
CA ALA A 121 -3.71 15.73 -1.91
C ALA A 121 -4.78 14.61 -1.92
N GLY A 122 -6.08 14.97 -1.92
CA GLY A 122 -7.19 14.06 -2.16
C GLY A 122 -8.10 13.81 -0.95
N ARG A 123 -9.19 13.08 -1.19
CA ARG A 123 -10.23 12.79 -0.17
C ARG A 123 -9.69 11.98 1.01
N SER A 124 -8.65 11.17 0.79
CA SER A 124 -7.89 10.44 1.80
C SER A 124 -7.35 11.34 2.92
N ALA A 125 -6.97 12.58 2.58
CA ALA A 125 -6.41 13.56 3.51
C ALA A 125 -7.48 14.43 4.21
N GLY A 126 -8.78 14.24 3.97
CA GLY A 126 -9.83 15.08 4.56
C GLY A 126 -9.82 15.11 6.10
N SER A 127 -9.56 13.96 6.73
CA SER A 127 -9.42 13.88 8.20
C SER A 127 -8.14 14.53 8.72
N LEU A 128 -7.10 14.62 7.87
CA LEU A 128 -5.85 15.30 8.18
C LEU A 128 -6.04 16.82 8.12
N VAL A 129 -6.71 17.34 7.08
CA VAL A 129 -7.00 18.77 6.92
C VAL A 129 -7.69 19.34 8.16
N SER A 130 -8.72 18.66 8.68
CA SER A 130 -9.42 19.10 9.88
C SER A 130 -8.53 19.13 11.12
N ARG A 131 -7.61 18.17 11.26
CA ARG A 131 -6.62 18.15 12.36
C ARG A 131 -5.63 19.30 12.21
N LEU A 132 -5.03 19.42 11.01
CA LEU A 132 -4.04 20.43 10.66
C LEU A 132 -4.52 21.87 10.88
N ARG A 133 -5.81 22.15 10.65
CA ARG A 133 -6.41 23.48 10.91
C ARG A 133 -6.47 23.87 12.38
N ASN A 134 -6.47 22.90 13.29
CA ASN A 134 -6.56 23.14 14.73
C ASN A 134 -5.18 23.30 15.38
N GLU A 135 -4.11 22.98 14.65
CA GLU A 135 -2.76 23.10 15.15
C GLU A 135 -2.32 24.56 15.23
N LYS A 136 -1.43 24.87 16.18
CA LYS A 136 -1.01 26.25 16.49
C LYS A 136 0.36 26.62 15.94
N SER A 137 1.12 25.62 15.50
CA SER A 137 2.46 25.80 14.96
C SER A 137 2.75 24.79 13.85
N PRO A 138 3.73 25.07 12.96
CA PRO A 138 4.22 24.10 11.99
C PRO A 138 4.76 22.81 12.63
N GLU A 139 5.28 22.89 13.86
CA GLU A 139 5.78 21.72 14.58
C GLU A 139 4.66 20.82 15.08
N ASP A 140 3.57 21.43 15.57
CA ASP A 140 2.38 20.68 15.97
C ASP A 140 1.71 20.03 14.76
N MET A 141 1.71 20.70 13.60
CA MET A 141 1.28 20.09 12.33
C MET A 141 2.15 18.89 11.93
N LEU A 142 3.48 18.99 12.04
CA LEU A 142 4.37 17.85 11.80
C LEU A 142 4.06 16.69 12.75
N ARG A 143 3.85 16.98 14.04
CA ARG A 143 3.47 15.97 15.02
C ARG A 143 2.14 15.31 14.66
N ALA A 144 1.13 16.08 14.30
CA ALA A 144 -0.16 15.56 13.88
C ALA A 144 -0.07 14.67 12.62
N ILE A 145 0.83 14.98 11.68
CA ILE A 145 1.11 14.13 10.51
C ILE A 145 1.86 12.86 10.93
N ASP A 146 2.88 12.97 11.79
CA ASP A 146 3.63 11.82 12.33
C ASP A 146 2.69 10.85 13.08
N ASP A 147 1.78 11.38 13.93
CA ASP A 147 0.77 10.60 14.65
C ASP A 147 -0.23 9.93 13.69
N ALA A 148 -0.60 10.62 12.59
CA ALA A 148 -1.47 10.05 11.57
C ALA A 148 -0.78 8.93 10.78
N LEU A 149 0.52 9.07 10.48
CA LEU A 149 1.34 8.03 9.86
C LEU A 149 1.44 6.80 10.76
N GLU A 150 1.71 6.99 12.05
CA GLU A 150 1.81 5.89 13.01
C GLU A 150 0.48 5.17 13.19
N SER A 151 -0.62 5.93 13.34
CA SER A 151 -1.97 5.36 13.40
C SER A 151 -2.34 4.58 12.13
N ASN A 152 -1.94 5.06 10.96
CA ASN A 152 -2.13 4.36 9.70
C ASN A 152 -1.36 3.03 9.68
N ARG A 153 -0.07 3.06 10.04
CA ARG A 153 0.77 1.84 10.12
C ARG A 153 0.22 0.82 11.11
N ALA A 154 -0.21 1.26 12.29
CA ALA A 154 -0.78 0.39 13.31
C ALA A 154 -2.03 -0.36 12.82
N ARG A 155 -2.81 0.23 11.90
CA ARG A 155 -3.97 -0.42 11.26
C ARG A 155 -3.59 -1.24 10.03
N ARG A 156 -2.61 -0.78 9.27
CA ARG A 156 -2.14 -1.42 8.03
C ARG A 156 -1.47 -2.77 8.30
N LEU A 157 -0.65 -2.86 9.35
CA LEU A 157 0.08 -4.08 9.70
C LEU A 157 -0.82 -5.30 9.98
N PRO A 158 -1.81 -5.25 10.89
CA PRO A 158 -2.70 -6.40 11.12
C PRO A 158 -3.58 -6.72 9.91
N LEU A 159 -3.92 -5.72 9.08
CA LEU A 159 -4.64 -5.96 7.83
C LEU A 159 -3.78 -6.70 6.80
N ALA A 160 -2.50 -6.34 6.68
CA ALA A 160 -1.56 -7.05 5.80
C ALA A 160 -1.39 -8.51 6.24
N GLU A 161 -1.29 -8.75 7.56
CA GLU A 161 -1.26 -10.11 8.11
C GLU A 161 -2.57 -10.86 7.82
N ARG A 162 -3.73 -10.21 7.93
CA ARG A 162 -5.02 -10.80 7.56
C ARG A 162 -5.08 -11.18 6.09
N VAL A 163 -4.63 -10.33 5.18
CA VAL A 163 -4.56 -10.62 3.73
C VAL A 163 -3.68 -11.84 3.48
N GLU A 164 -2.54 -11.92 4.16
CA GLU A 164 -1.65 -13.08 4.09
C GLU A 164 -2.30 -14.37 4.58
N ASN A 165 -2.96 -14.34 5.74
CA ASN A 165 -3.66 -15.49 6.30
C ASN A 165 -4.84 -15.95 5.44
N LEU A 166 -5.58 -15.00 4.84
CA LEU A 166 -6.65 -15.31 3.89
C LEU A 166 -6.10 -16.01 2.65
N TYR A 167 -5.00 -15.52 2.08
CA TYR A 167 -4.34 -16.21 0.96
C TYR A 167 -3.92 -17.63 1.35
N LYS A 168 -3.26 -17.80 2.51
CA LYS A 168 -2.82 -19.14 2.97
C LYS A 168 -4.00 -20.10 3.13
N THR A 169 -5.10 -19.58 3.67
CA THR A 169 -6.35 -20.33 3.80
C THR A 169 -6.93 -20.72 2.45
N ILE A 170 -6.96 -19.79 1.48
CA ILE A 170 -7.47 -20.05 0.12
C ILE A 170 -6.64 -21.13 -0.57
N VAL A 171 -5.31 -21.04 -0.54
CA VAL A 171 -4.42 -22.06 -1.15
C VAL A 171 -4.62 -23.42 -0.51
N THR A 172 -4.73 -23.47 0.82
CA THR A 172 -4.96 -24.73 1.54
C THR A 172 -6.32 -25.33 1.19
N ARG A 173 -7.38 -24.51 1.18
CA ARG A 173 -8.74 -24.93 0.82
C ARG A 173 -8.86 -25.33 -0.66
N ARG A 174 -8.08 -24.70 -1.55
CA ARG A 174 -7.98 -25.07 -2.96
C ARG A 174 -7.46 -26.52 -3.13
N LYS A 175 -6.38 -26.89 -2.43
CA LYS A 175 -5.86 -28.27 -2.45
C LYS A 175 -6.91 -29.30 -1.97
N VAL A 176 -7.66 -28.95 -0.93
CA VAL A 176 -8.77 -29.78 -0.42
C VAL A 176 -9.92 -29.85 -1.44
N TYR A 177 -10.25 -28.75 -2.11
CA TYR A 177 -11.28 -28.71 -3.16
C TYR A 177 -10.95 -29.62 -4.35
N GLU A 178 -9.71 -29.58 -4.83
CA GLU A 178 -9.24 -30.39 -5.97
C GLU A 178 -9.35 -31.90 -5.69
N SER A 179 -9.05 -32.31 -4.45
CA SER A 179 -9.09 -33.71 -3.99
C SER A 179 -10.46 -34.18 -3.47
N ALA A 180 -11.42 -33.28 -3.25
CA ALA A 180 -12.71 -33.61 -2.64
C ALA A 180 -13.66 -34.36 -3.59
N PRO A 181 -14.54 -35.24 -3.05
CA PRO A 181 -15.59 -35.89 -3.82
C PRO A 181 -16.67 -34.88 -4.29
N PRO A 182 -17.41 -35.18 -5.39
CA PRO A 182 -18.33 -34.22 -6.02
C PRO A 182 -19.41 -33.62 -5.10
N SER A 183 -19.88 -34.39 -4.11
CA SER A 183 -20.87 -33.92 -3.12
C SER A 183 -20.33 -32.83 -2.20
N ARG A 184 -19.04 -32.89 -1.83
CA ARG A 184 -18.37 -31.92 -0.94
C ARG A 184 -17.81 -30.72 -1.71
N ARG A 185 -17.53 -30.86 -3.02
CA ARG A 185 -17.02 -29.78 -3.87
C ARG A 185 -17.93 -28.55 -3.89
N LYS A 186 -19.26 -28.72 -3.99
CA LYS A 186 -20.19 -27.59 -4.02
C LYS A 186 -20.13 -26.73 -2.75
N ILE A 187 -19.94 -27.36 -1.59
CA ILE A 187 -19.82 -26.66 -0.30
C ILE A 187 -18.48 -25.90 -0.26
N LEU A 188 -17.39 -26.58 -0.63
CA LEU A 188 -16.05 -25.98 -0.67
C LEU A 188 -15.94 -24.85 -1.70
N GLU A 189 -16.64 -24.93 -2.82
CA GLU A 189 -16.74 -23.87 -3.82
C GLU A 189 -17.35 -22.59 -3.22
N MET A 190 -18.46 -22.73 -2.49
CA MET A 190 -19.10 -21.60 -1.81
C MET A 190 -18.20 -21.00 -0.72
N GLU A 191 -17.53 -21.85 0.07
CA GLU A 191 -16.55 -21.39 1.07
C GLU A 191 -15.38 -20.63 0.42
N LEU A 192 -14.82 -21.16 -0.67
CA LEU A 192 -13.74 -20.52 -1.42
C LEU A 192 -14.15 -19.20 -2.03
N ARG A 193 -15.36 -19.11 -2.62
CA ARG A 193 -15.90 -17.83 -3.13
C ARG A 193 -16.01 -16.79 -2.02
N ASN A 194 -16.48 -17.17 -0.84
CA ASN A 194 -16.57 -16.26 0.31
C ASN A 194 -15.16 -15.79 0.75
N LEU A 195 -14.20 -16.70 0.88
CA LEU A 195 -12.81 -16.37 1.23
C LEU A 195 -12.15 -15.44 0.20
N MET A 196 -12.37 -15.68 -1.10
CA MET A 196 -11.85 -14.83 -2.17
C MET A 196 -12.48 -13.44 -2.17
N ALA A 197 -13.78 -13.34 -1.90
CA ALA A 197 -14.46 -12.05 -1.75
C ALA A 197 -13.91 -11.26 -0.54
N GLU A 198 -13.67 -11.95 0.58
CA GLU A 198 -13.04 -11.35 1.77
C GLU A 198 -11.60 -10.90 1.48
N TYR A 199 -10.81 -11.73 0.80
CA TYR A 199 -9.44 -11.41 0.38
C TYR A 199 -9.38 -10.16 -0.49
N LYS A 200 -10.17 -10.10 -1.57
CA LYS A 200 -10.27 -8.93 -2.45
C LYS A 200 -10.78 -7.69 -1.72
N GLY A 201 -11.62 -7.86 -0.70
CA GLY A 201 -12.07 -6.77 0.16
C GLY A 201 -10.92 -6.21 1.00
N ALA A 202 -10.17 -7.09 1.65
CA ALA A 202 -9.03 -6.74 2.49
C ALA A 202 -7.86 -6.14 1.70
N GLU A 203 -7.59 -6.62 0.47
CA GLU A 203 -6.59 -6.03 -0.42
C GLU A 203 -6.91 -4.58 -0.79
N ARG A 204 -8.15 -4.30 -1.19
CA ARG A 204 -8.59 -2.92 -1.51
C ARG A 204 -8.48 -1.99 -0.31
N GLU A 205 -8.81 -2.49 0.89
CA GLU A 205 -8.62 -1.73 2.12
C GLU A 205 -7.13 -1.48 2.39
N LEU A 206 -6.26 -2.46 2.15
CA LEU A 206 -4.82 -2.35 2.32
C LEU A 206 -4.19 -1.35 1.34
N GLU A 207 -4.62 -1.37 0.07
CA GLU A 207 -4.25 -0.38 -0.94
C GLU A 207 -4.61 1.04 -0.50
N THR A 208 -5.83 1.23 0.02
CA THR A 208 -6.26 2.51 0.59
C THR A 208 -5.33 2.97 1.73
N PHE A 209 -4.84 2.07 2.58
CA PHE A 209 -3.87 2.43 3.62
C PHE A 209 -2.52 2.87 3.04
N TYR A 210 -2.03 2.22 1.98
CA TYR A 210 -0.80 2.62 1.31
C TYR A 210 -0.92 3.97 0.60
N GLU A 211 -2.03 4.22 -0.08
CA GLU A 211 -2.33 5.53 -0.68
C GLU A 211 -2.37 6.63 0.39
N ASN A 212 -3.03 6.37 1.52
CA ASN A 212 -3.06 7.28 2.65
C ASN A 212 -1.65 7.55 3.22
N GLU A 213 -0.82 6.50 3.40
CA GLU A 213 0.56 6.65 3.86
C GLU A 213 1.40 7.47 2.85
N HIS A 214 1.18 7.28 1.56
CA HIS A 214 1.82 8.07 0.51
C HIS A 214 1.41 9.55 0.60
N SER A 215 0.12 9.88 0.59
CA SER A 215 -0.37 11.26 0.71
C SER A 215 0.17 11.95 1.97
N LEU A 216 0.19 11.26 3.11
CA LEU A 216 0.74 11.77 4.37
C LEU A 216 2.24 12.10 4.25
N ASN A 217 3.02 11.21 3.63
CA ASN A 217 4.45 11.45 3.43
C ASN A 217 4.73 12.64 2.49
N VAL A 218 3.92 12.81 1.44
CA VAL A 218 4.04 13.95 0.52
C VAL A 218 3.74 15.26 1.25
N VAL A 219 2.64 15.34 2.01
CA VAL A 219 2.29 16.52 2.83
C VAL A 219 3.40 16.81 3.86
N ARG A 220 3.91 15.76 4.52
CA ARG A 220 5.00 15.86 5.49
C ARG A 220 6.28 16.44 4.88
N GLY A 221 6.71 15.88 3.74
CA GLY A 221 7.89 16.35 3.01
C GLY A 221 7.75 17.83 2.64
N ARG A 222 6.57 18.22 2.13
CA ARG A 222 6.31 19.61 1.77
C ARG A 222 6.35 20.56 2.96
N LEU A 223 5.79 20.18 4.11
CA LEU A 223 5.85 20.97 5.32
C LEU A 223 7.31 21.16 5.78
N LEU A 224 8.12 20.10 5.74
CA LEU A 224 9.54 20.18 6.07
C LEU A 224 10.31 21.10 5.12
N GLU A 225 10.04 21.04 3.81
CA GLU A 225 10.62 21.97 2.84
C GLU A 225 10.26 23.42 3.15
N LEU A 226 8.97 23.71 3.35
CA LEU A 226 8.49 25.06 3.66
C LEU A 226 9.10 25.60 4.96
N MET A 227 9.29 24.73 5.96
CA MET A 227 9.98 25.06 7.21
C MET A 227 11.47 25.29 7.00
N ALA A 228 12.17 24.44 6.25
CA ALA A 228 13.61 24.53 6.01
C ALA A 228 13.97 25.80 5.23
N HIS A 229 13.15 26.15 4.24
CA HIS A 229 13.38 27.33 3.42
C HIS A 229 12.86 28.61 4.07
N GLY A 230 12.03 28.54 5.11
CA GLY A 230 11.44 29.70 5.79
C GLY A 230 10.84 30.73 4.83
N MET A 231 10.22 30.27 3.74
CA MET A 231 9.72 31.08 2.63
C MET A 231 10.78 31.99 1.95
N ARG A 232 12.08 31.75 2.14
CA ARG A 232 13.15 32.53 1.52
C ARG A 232 13.21 32.15 0.03
N GLN A 233 12.48 32.93 -0.77
CA GLN A 233 12.43 32.96 -2.24
C GLN A 233 11.71 31.82 -2.99
N LEU A 234 10.72 31.15 -2.40
CA LEU A 234 9.69 30.54 -3.27
C LEU A 234 8.86 31.69 -3.86
N HIS A 235 9.13 32.04 -5.13
CA HIS A 235 8.29 32.98 -5.87
C HIS A 235 6.87 32.42 -5.88
N GLU A 236 5.89 33.31 -5.71
CA GLU A 236 4.45 32.98 -5.78
C GLU A 236 4.14 32.20 -7.05
N GLN A 237 4.75 32.59 -8.17
CA GLN A 237 4.65 31.90 -9.46
C GLN A 237 5.14 30.44 -9.46
N THR A 238 6.11 30.09 -8.62
CA THR A 238 6.59 28.70 -8.50
C THR A 238 5.61 27.86 -7.68
N VAL A 239 4.97 28.48 -6.68
CA VAL A 239 3.91 27.84 -5.89
C VAL A 239 2.65 27.66 -6.75
N ASP A 240 2.28 28.66 -7.54
CA ASP A 240 1.13 28.62 -8.43
C ASP A 240 1.32 27.61 -9.57
N LYS A 241 2.49 27.58 -10.24
CA LYS A 241 2.77 26.55 -11.25
C LYS A 241 2.72 25.13 -10.70
N LEU A 242 3.30 24.91 -9.53
CA LEU A 242 3.23 23.59 -8.89
C LEU A 242 1.81 23.23 -8.47
N ILE A 243 1.00 24.22 -8.12
CA ILE A 243 -0.42 24.04 -7.87
C ILE A 243 -1.12 23.61 -9.15
N ASP A 244 -0.86 24.28 -10.27
CA ASP A 244 -1.44 23.97 -11.57
C ASP A 244 -1.04 22.56 -12.04
N ASP A 245 0.25 22.20 -11.91
CA ASP A 245 0.76 20.87 -12.28
C ASP A 245 0.10 19.75 -11.44
N ILE A 246 -0.19 20.02 -10.16
CA ILE A 246 -0.90 19.08 -9.28
C ILE A 246 -2.38 19.01 -9.65
N GLU A 247 -3.02 20.13 -9.96
CA GLU A 247 -4.42 20.15 -10.41
C GLU A 247 -4.58 19.37 -11.70
N GLU A 248 -3.67 19.54 -12.67
CA GLU A 248 -3.64 18.74 -13.90
C GLU A 248 -3.41 17.25 -13.62
N ALA A 249 -2.47 16.91 -12.72
CA ALA A 249 -2.24 15.52 -12.34
C ALA A 249 -3.43 14.88 -11.60
N VAL A 250 -4.12 15.64 -10.75
CA VAL A 250 -5.31 15.19 -10.02
C VAL A 250 -6.51 15.04 -10.96
N GLU A 251 -6.73 15.98 -11.87
CA GLU A 251 -7.76 15.87 -12.91
C GLU A 251 -7.53 14.66 -13.82
N SER A 252 -6.27 14.43 -14.20
CA SER A 252 -5.90 13.23 -14.95
C SER A 252 -6.15 11.95 -14.14
N ALA A 253 -5.86 11.94 -12.84
CA ALA A 253 -6.09 10.78 -11.96
C ALA A 253 -7.59 10.51 -11.72
N ASP A 254 -8.39 11.55 -11.50
CA ASP A 254 -9.85 11.46 -11.36
C ASP A 254 -10.51 10.99 -12.65
N GLY A 255 -10.01 11.44 -13.82
CA GLY A 255 -10.43 10.93 -15.13
C GLY A 255 -10.16 9.44 -15.30
N VAL A 256 -8.99 8.97 -14.86
CA VAL A 256 -8.63 7.55 -14.87
C VAL A 256 -9.48 6.76 -13.87
N GLN A 257 -9.71 7.24 -12.65
CA GLN A 257 -10.57 6.56 -11.67
C GLN A 257 -12.03 6.50 -12.14
N GLY A 258 -12.54 7.54 -12.77
CA GLY A 258 -13.87 7.55 -13.41
C GLY A 258 -13.97 6.48 -14.50
N ALA A 259 -12.98 6.43 -15.40
CA ALA A 259 -12.91 5.42 -16.45
C ALA A 259 -12.81 3.99 -15.89
N VAL A 260 -11.98 3.78 -14.85
CA VAL A 260 -11.87 2.48 -14.17
C VAL A 260 -13.20 2.09 -13.52
N ARG A 261 -13.91 3.04 -12.90
CA ARG A 261 -15.21 2.78 -12.27
C ARG A 261 -16.30 2.49 -13.29
N ASP A 262 -16.27 3.13 -14.45
CA ASP A 262 -17.19 2.86 -15.55
C ASP A 262 -16.88 1.52 -16.24
N LEU A 263 -15.60 1.15 -16.34
CA LEU A 263 -15.17 -0.18 -16.76
C LEU A 263 -15.59 -1.26 -15.75
N ASP A 264 -15.45 -1.02 -14.44
CA ASP A 264 -15.90 -1.95 -13.38
C ASP A 264 -17.43 -2.10 -13.41
N LYS A 265 -18.16 -1.01 -13.62
CA LYS A 265 -19.63 -1.02 -13.76
C LYS A 265 -20.09 -1.72 -15.05
N SER A 266 -19.32 -1.61 -16.13
CA SER A 266 -19.58 -2.29 -17.41
C SER A 266 -19.18 -3.76 -17.37
N GLY A 267 -18.10 -4.11 -16.65
CA GLY A 267 -17.64 -5.46 -16.39
C GLY A 267 -18.64 -6.26 -15.54
N ARG A 268 -19.16 -5.65 -14.46
CA ARG A 268 -20.24 -6.23 -13.64
C ARG A 268 -21.54 -6.53 -14.41
N ARG A 269 -21.77 -5.91 -15.57
CA ARG A 269 -22.91 -6.25 -16.45
C ARG A 269 -22.65 -7.49 -17.31
N ARG A 270 -21.38 -7.85 -17.58
CA ARG A 270 -21.00 -9.06 -18.33
C ARG A 270 -20.79 -10.29 -17.43
N GLU A 271 -20.41 -10.11 -16.17
CA GLU A 271 -20.10 -11.22 -15.25
C GLU A 271 -21.30 -12.09 -14.84
N ARG A 272 -22.55 -11.62 -15.04
CA ARG A 272 -23.75 -12.37 -14.63
C ARG A 272 -24.04 -13.67 -15.41
N GLU A 273 -23.33 -13.94 -16.51
CA GLU A 273 -23.57 -15.14 -17.34
C GLU A 273 -22.37 -16.11 -17.42
N GLY A 274 -21.22 -15.80 -16.78
CA GLY A 274 -19.97 -16.57 -16.87
C GLY A 274 -19.37 -17.05 -15.53
N ASP A 275 -20.22 -17.26 -14.51
CA ASP A 275 -19.82 -17.32 -13.10
C ASP A 275 -18.98 -18.57 -12.69
N MET A 276 -19.00 -19.66 -13.47
CA MET A 276 -18.20 -20.87 -13.16
C MET A 276 -16.79 -20.84 -13.78
N GLU A 277 -16.65 -20.46 -15.05
CA GLU A 277 -15.33 -20.34 -15.69
C GLU A 277 -14.52 -19.18 -15.08
N SER A 278 -15.19 -18.12 -14.61
CA SER A 278 -14.56 -17.04 -13.85
C SER A 278 -13.97 -17.53 -12.51
N PHE A 279 -14.70 -18.37 -11.77
CA PHE A 279 -14.25 -18.85 -10.47
C PHE A 279 -12.98 -19.73 -10.56
N GLU A 280 -12.95 -20.72 -11.46
CA GLU A 280 -11.79 -21.59 -11.62
C GLU A 280 -10.55 -20.81 -12.10
N ALA A 281 -10.74 -19.84 -13.00
CA ALA A 281 -9.66 -18.97 -13.47
C ALA A 281 -9.11 -18.06 -12.36
N GLU A 282 -9.98 -17.47 -11.54
CA GLU A 282 -9.56 -16.67 -10.39
C GLU A 282 -8.87 -17.53 -9.32
N LEU A 283 -9.37 -18.74 -9.06
CA LEU A 283 -8.78 -19.68 -8.11
C LEU A 283 -7.40 -20.16 -8.59
N ALA A 284 -7.22 -20.34 -9.90
CA ALA A 284 -5.94 -20.70 -10.51
C ALA A 284 -4.86 -19.64 -10.26
N GLY A 285 -5.25 -18.36 -10.11
CA GLY A 285 -4.34 -17.25 -9.79
C GLY A 285 -3.69 -17.34 -8.40
N PHE A 286 -4.22 -18.16 -7.48
CA PHE A 286 -3.60 -18.44 -6.19
C PHE A 286 -2.52 -19.52 -6.38
N GLY A 287 -1.26 -19.12 -6.46
CA GLY A 287 -0.12 -20.04 -6.61
C GLY A 287 0.04 -21.02 -5.44
N GLU A 288 0.86 -22.05 -5.63
CA GLU A 288 1.16 -23.04 -4.60
C GLU A 288 2.06 -22.44 -3.50
N LEU A 289 1.70 -22.70 -2.24
CA LEU A 289 2.61 -22.42 -1.13
C LEU A 289 3.67 -23.53 -1.05
N PRO A 290 4.92 -23.18 -0.70
CA PRO A 290 5.94 -24.15 -0.30
C PRO A 290 5.35 -25.08 0.78
N GLU A 291 5.61 -26.38 0.69
CA GLU A 291 5.03 -27.38 1.60
C GLU A 291 5.31 -27.10 3.09
N GLU A 292 6.37 -26.33 3.39
CA GLU A 292 6.78 -25.94 4.74
C GLU A 292 5.87 -24.89 5.42
N GLU A 293 5.04 -24.15 4.65
CA GLU A 293 4.15 -23.10 5.19
C GLU A 293 2.67 -23.52 5.23
N MET A 294 2.37 -24.78 4.94
CA MET A 294 0.99 -25.26 5.00
C MET A 294 0.54 -25.38 6.46
N PRO A 295 -0.54 -24.69 6.87
CA PRO A 295 -1.11 -24.89 8.18
C PRO A 295 -1.58 -26.35 8.31
N GLU A 296 -1.20 -26.99 9.41
CA GLU A 296 -1.57 -28.38 9.71
C GLU A 296 -3.10 -28.48 9.76
N ILE A 297 -3.67 -29.14 8.75
CA ILE A 297 -5.12 -29.33 8.63
C ILE A 297 -5.51 -30.34 9.71
N THR A 298 -5.88 -29.86 10.89
CA THR A 298 -6.63 -30.66 11.85
C THR A 298 -8.02 -30.87 11.29
N GLU A 299 -8.20 -32.01 10.61
CA GLU A 299 -9.52 -32.46 10.18
C GLU A 299 -10.45 -32.47 11.39
N VAL A 300 -11.50 -31.66 11.35
CA VAL A 300 -12.60 -31.73 12.30
C VAL A 300 -13.16 -33.16 12.23
N PRO A 301 -13.18 -33.93 13.34
CA PRO A 301 -13.63 -35.30 13.31
C PRO A 301 -15.07 -35.34 12.81
N GLN A 302 -15.30 -36.17 11.79
CA GLN A 302 -16.64 -36.43 11.26
C GLN A 302 -17.54 -36.91 12.41
N PRO A 303 -18.78 -36.40 12.54
CA PRO A 303 -19.73 -36.96 13.48
C PRO A 303 -20.05 -38.40 13.02
N THR A 304 -19.54 -39.37 13.77
CA THR A 304 -19.91 -40.77 13.65
C THR A 304 -21.41 -40.90 13.88
N GLU A 305 -22.07 -41.58 12.96
CA GLU A 305 -23.49 -41.94 12.96
C GLU A 305 -23.92 -42.47 14.34
N THR A 306 -24.75 -41.70 15.03
CA THR A 306 -25.45 -42.17 16.25
C THR A 306 -26.55 -43.13 15.84
N GLU A 307 -26.49 -44.32 16.43
CA GLU A 307 -27.45 -45.43 16.37
C GLU A 307 -28.91 -45.00 16.57
N PRO A 308 -29.88 -45.74 15.98
CA PRO A 308 -31.30 -45.43 16.09
C PRO A 308 -31.81 -45.72 17.51
N VAL A 309 -32.38 -44.69 18.16
CA VAL A 309 -33.10 -44.79 19.43
C VAL A 309 -34.36 -45.63 19.23
N ALA A 310 -34.41 -46.75 19.94
CA ALA A 310 -35.58 -47.61 20.08
C ALA A 310 -36.76 -46.85 20.71
N GLN A 311 -37.94 -47.02 20.12
CA GLN A 311 -39.22 -46.59 20.69
C GLN A 311 -39.54 -47.43 21.94
N PRO A 312 -39.95 -46.84 23.07
CA PRO A 312 -40.61 -47.60 24.11
C PRO A 312 -42.11 -47.71 23.82
N GLU A 313 -42.57 -48.95 23.91
CA GLU A 313 -43.93 -49.44 23.71
C GLU A 313 -44.91 -48.85 24.74
N GLU A 314 -46.17 -48.80 24.33
CA GLU A 314 -47.35 -48.50 25.13
C GLU A 314 -47.50 -49.51 26.29
N GLU A 315 -47.71 -49.02 27.51
CA GLU A 315 -48.30 -49.82 28.59
C GLU A 315 -49.62 -49.19 29.05
N GLU A 316 -50.69 -49.97 28.85
CA GLU A 316 -52.02 -49.82 29.40
C GLU A 316 -52.02 -49.91 30.94
N GLY A 317 -52.97 -49.22 31.59
CA GLY A 317 -53.32 -49.46 32.99
C GLY A 317 -54.18 -48.33 33.55
N LEU A 318 -55.51 -48.32 33.35
CA LEU A 318 -56.53 -48.92 34.23
C LEU A 318 -56.46 -48.50 35.71
N GLY A 319 -57.55 -47.89 36.21
CA GLY A 319 -57.88 -47.83 37.65
C GLY A 319 -58.30 -46.44 38.14
N VAL A 320 -59.57 -46.03 38.12
CA VAL A 320 -60.63 -46.25 39.15
C VAL A 320 -60.39 -45.41 40.43
N GLY A 321 -61.15 -44.32 40.63
CA GLY A 321 -62.15 -44.17 41.73
C GLY A 321 -61.54 -43.44 42.94
N ASP A 322 -62.13 -42.47 43.62
CA ASP A 322 -63.47 -41.87 43.73
C ASP A 322 -63.36 -40.33 43.80
#